data_AF-A0A9D5J9A0-F1
#
_entry.id   AF-A0A9D5J9A0-F1
#
_cell.length_a   1.000
_cell.length_b   1.000
_cell.length_c   1.000
_cell.angle_alpha   90.00
_cell.angle_beta   90.00
_cell.angle_gamma   90.00
#
_symmetry.space_group_name_H-M   'P 1'
#
loop_
_entity.id
_entity.type
_entity.pdbx_description
1 polymer ?
#
loop_
_entity_poly.entity_id
_entity_poly.type
_entity_poly.pdbx_seq_one_letter_code
_entity_poly.pdbx_strand_id
1 'polypeptide(L)'
;MRHAHQDLTASDAGRCAAIALFVERAQAVDKRFAFGDEHAPVVADICRRLGGIPLAIELAAARVHILGPRELCERLDERFRVLTASSRDALPRQQTLRALIDWSYDLLGERERALFRRLSIFAGDFTLEGAICVGSDAHLDQLGVFDVLASLVDKSLILAQPVGDAVRYRLLESTRLYAREQLDAAGERDACASRRLRYLRASKRVSLATT
;
A
#
# COMPACT_ATOMS: atom_id res chain seq x y z
N MET A 1 -22.54 41.39 -3.57
CA MET A 1 -21.33 40.86 -4.22
C MET A 1 -21.24 39.36 -3.92
N ARG A 2 -21.71 38.52 -4.86
CA ARG A 2 -21.61 37.06 -4.75
C ARG A 2 -20.20 36.70 -5.22
N HIS A 3 -19.34 36.23 -4.32
CA HIS A 3 -18.12 35.54 -4.73
C HIS A 3 -18.58 34.29 -5.51
N ALA A 4 -18.35 34.29 -6.82
CA ALA A 4 -18.43 33.09 -7.62
C ALA A 4 -17.39 32.11 -7.03
N HIS A 5 -17.86 31.08 -6.33
CA HIS A 5 -17.07 29.87 -6.17
C HIS A 5 -16.75 29.41 -7.59
N GLN A 6 -15.51 29.62 -8.04
CA GLN A 6 -15.02 28.90 -9.20
C GLN A 6 -15.07 27.42 -8.81
N ASP A 7 -16.06 26.70 -9.33
CA ASP A 7 -16.14 25.26 -9.18
C ASP A 7 -14.84 24.69 -9.75
N LEU A 8 -14.06 24.04 -8.89
CA LEU A 8 -12.79 23.44 -9.27
C LEU A 8 -13.05 22.37 -10.33
N THR A 9 -12.67 22.62 -11.58
CA THR A 9 -12.87 21.68 -12.69
C THR A 9 -11.86 20.52 -12.58
N ALA A 10 -12.20 19.36 -13.13
CA ALA A 10 -11.29 18.21 -13.22
C ALA A 10 -10.06 18.53 -14.08
N SER A 11 -10.23 19.34 -15.12
CA SER A 11 -9.12 19.80 -15.97
C SER A 11 -8.11 20.63 -15.16
N ASP A 12 -8.58 21.59 -14.36
CA ASP A 12 -7.71 22.44 -13.55
C ASP A 12 -7.10 21.67 -12.37
N ALA A 13 -7.90 20.83 -11.71
CA ALA A 13 -7.45 19.97 -10.62
C ALA A 13 -6.37 18.97 -11.07
N GLY A 14 -6.53 18.39 -12.26
CA GLY A 14 -5.61 17.41 -12.84
C GLY A 14 -4.20 17.96 -13.11
N ARG A 15 -4.01 19.29 -13.14
CA ARG A 15 -2.68 19.92 -13.24
C ARG A 15 -1.88 19.84 -11.94
N CYS A 16 -2.52 19.57 -10.81
CA CYS A 16 -1.83 19.33 -9.55
C CYS A 16 -1.24 17.91 -9.53
N ALA A 17 0.07 17.79 -9.33
CA ALA A 17 0.76 16.49 -9.34
C ALA A 17 0.18 15.46 -8.35
N ALA A 18 -0.26 15.92 -7.17
CA ALA A 18 -0.87 15.03 -6.17
C ALA A 18 -2.22 14.47 -6.65
N ILE A 19 -3.03 15.29 -7.33
CA ILE A 19 -4.34 14.88 -7.87
C ILE A 19 -4.13 13.98 -9.09
N ALA A 20 -3.19 14.33 -9.99
CA ALA A 20 -2.81 13.48 -11.11
C ALA A 20 -2.37 12.08 -10.65
N LEU A 21 -1.50 12.01 -9.63
CA LEU A 21 -1.09 10.73 -9.04
C LEU A 21 -2.27 9.96 -8.45
N PHE A 22 -3.17 10.62 -7.71
CA PHE A 22 -4.36 9.97 -7.17
C PHE A 22 -5.21 9.33 -8.26
N VAL A 23 -5.49 10.08 -9.33
CA VAL A 23 -6.30 9.62 -10.46
C VAL A 23 -5.63 8.45 -11.17
N GLU A 24 -4.33 8.57 -11.47
CA GLU A 24 -3.55 7.51 -12.10
C GLU A 24 -3.62 6.21 -11.29
N ARG A 25 -3.45 6.29 -9.98
CA ARG A 25 -3.48 5.13 -9.09
C ARG A 25 -4.88 4.54 -8.94
N ALA A 26 -5.91 5.39 -8.83
CA ALA A 26 -7.29 4.92 -8.79
C ALA A 26 -7.69 4.19 -10.08
N GLN A 27 -7.25 4.69 -11.25
CA GLN A 27 -7.48 4.06 -12.56
C GLN A 27 -6.61 2.83 -12.82
N ALA A 28 -5.49 2.68 -12.11
CA ALA A 28 -4.70 1.45 -12.14
C ALA A 28 -5.45 0.30 -11.48
N VAL A 29 -6.21 0.58 -10.41
CA VAL A 29 -6.95 -0.41 -9.62
C VAL A 29 -8.38 -0.64 -10.13
N ASP A 30 -9.11 0.42 -10.52
CA ASP A 30 -10.43 0.32 -11.14
C ASP A 30 -10.51 1.14 -12.43
N LYS A 31 -10.55 0.44 -13.57
CA LYS A 31 -10.65 1.06 -14.90
C LYS A 31 -11.95 1.84 -15.12
N ARG A 32 -12.98 1.61 -14.30
CA ARG A 32 -14.27 2.33 -14.36
C ARG A 32 -14.23 3.66 -13.61
N PHE A 33 -13.18 3.94 -12.84
CA PHE A 33 -13.05 5.22 -12.15
C PHE A 33 -12.83 6.35 -13.17
N ALA A 34 -13.86 7.16 -13.37
CA ALA A 34 -13.81 8.36 -14.20
C ALA A 34 -13.62 9.59 -13.32
N PHE A 35 -12.55 10.34 -13.53
CA PHE A 35 -12.33 11.61 -12.85
C PHE A 35 -13.05 12.74 -13.60
N GLY A 36 -14.14 13.24 -13.02
CA GLY A 36 -14.93 14.35 -13.55
C GLY A 36 -15.08 15.51 -12.55
N ASP A 37 -15.67 16.62 -13.00
CA ASP A 37 -15.81 17.85 -12.21
C ASP A 37 -16.52 17.61 -10.86
N GLU A 38 -17.44 16.65 -10.82
CA GLU A 38 -18.15 16.24 -9.59
C GLU A 38 -17.22 15.67 -8.49
N HIS A 39 -16.08 15.11 -8.88
CA HIS A 39 -15.10 14.49 -7.99
C HIS A 39 -13.90 15.40 -7.71
N ALA A 40 -13.66 16.43 -8.53
CA ALA A 40 -12.50 17.29 -8.42
C ALA A 40 -12.33 17.95 -7.04
N PRO A 41 -13.37 18.52 -6.40
CA PRO A 41 -13.24 19.07 -5.05
C PRO A 41 -12.90 18.01 -4.00
N VAL A 42 -13.53 16.84 -4.09
CA VAL A 42 -13.34 15.75 -3.11
C VAL A 42 -11.94 15.16 -3.20
N VAL A 43 -11.44 14.94 -4.41
CA VAL A 43 -10.08 14.42 -4.63
C VAL A 43 -9.04 15.45 -4.19
N ALA A 44 -9.27 16.75 -4.46
CA ALA A 44 -8.39 17.81 -3.96
C ALA A 44 -8.32 17.81 -2.43
N ASP A 45 -9.45 17.64 -1.75
CA ASP A 45 -9.50 17.54 -0.29
C ASP A 45 -8.77 16.31 0.25
N ILE A 46 -8.93 15.15 -0.39
CA ILE A 46 -8.16 13.95 -0.05
C ILE A 46 -6.66 14.24 -0.15
N CYS A 47 -6.18 14.72 -1.31
CA CYS A 47 -4.76 14.98 -1.53
C CYS A 47 -4.18 16.01 -0.54
N ARG A 48 -4.97 17.03 -0.18
CA ARG A 48 -4.62 18.03 0.84
C ARG A 48 -4.48 17.39 2.24
N ARG A 49 -5.43 16.56 2.65
CA ARG A 49 -5.40 15.83 3.94
C ARG A 49 -4.21 14.86 4.02
N LEU A 50 -3.85 14.25 2.90
CA LEU A 50 -2.67 13.38 2.77
C LEU A 50 -1.35 14.16 2.71
N GLY A 51 -1.39 15.49 2.79
CA GLY A 51 -0.21 16.36 2.77
C GLY A 51 0.57 16.31 1.46
N GLY A 52 -0.06 15.85 0.37
CA GLY A 52 0.61 15.64 -0.91
C GLY A 52 1.65 14.50 -0.91
N ILE A 53 1.68 13.65 0.12
CA ILE A 53 2.69 12.58 0.25
C ILE A 53 2.38 11.49 -0.77
N PRO A 54 3.29 11.18 -1.72
CA PRO A 54 3.01 10.25 -2.82
C PRO A 54 2.51 8.87 -2.36
N LEU A 55 3.20 8.24 -1.41
CA LEU A 55 2.78 6.93 -0.89
C LEU A 55 1.44 6.98 -0.17
N ALA A 56 1.15 8.05 0.57
CA ALA A 56 -0.15 8.22 1.22
C ALA A 56 -1.28 8.30 0.17
N ILE A 57 -1.01 9.00 -0.94
CA ILE A 57 -1.91 9.10 -2.08
C ILE A 57 -2.11 7.74 -2.74
N GLU A 58 -1.04 6.97 -2.99
CA GLU A 58 -1.14 5.62 -3.57
C GLU A 58 -2.02 4.69 -2.72
N LEU A 59 -1.78 4.64 -1.41
CA LEU A 59 -2.55 3.82 -0.47
C LEU A 59 -4.03 4.26 -0.40
N ALA A 60 -4.30 5.56 -0.43
CA ALA A 60 -5.67 6.07 -0.42
C ALA A 60 -6.39 5.77 -1.75
N ALA A 61 -5.73 6.04 -2.88
CA ALA A 61 -6.28 5.84 -4.22
C ALA A 61 -6.66 4.38 -4.49
N ALA A 62 -5.85 3.43 -3.98
CA ALA A 62 -6.16 2.00 -4.09
C ALA A 62 -7.50 1.60 -3.44
N ARG A 63 -8.05 2.40 -2.52
CA ARG A 63 -9.32 2.14 -1.82
C ARG A 63 -10.55 2.72 -2.50
N VAL A 64 -10.36 3.55 -3.53
CA VAL A 64 -11.48 4.21 -4.22
C VAL A 64 -12.44 3.20 -4.82
N HIS A 65 -11.96 2.05 -5.28
CA HIS A 65 -12.81 0.99 -5.84
C HIS A 65 -13.78 0.38 -4.81
N ILE A 66 -13.44 0.42 -3.51
CA ILE A 66 -14.25 -0.15 -2.42
C ILE A 66 -15.17 0.92 -1.82
N LEU A 67 -14.62 2.11 -1.56
CA LEU A 67 -15.30 3.15 -0.76
C LEU A 67 -15.91 4.26 -1.64
N GLY A 68 -15.34 4.50 -2.81
CA GLY A 68 -15.57 5.73 -3.57
C GLY A 68 -14.89 6.96 -2.94
N PRO A 69 -14.76 8.08 -3.68
CA PRO A 69 -14.01 9.24 -3.22
C PRO A 69 -14.61 9.95 -1.99
N ARG A 70 -15.95 10.04 -1.89
CA ARG A 70 -16.61 10.77 -0.78
C ARG A 70 -16.41 10.06 0.56
N GLU A 71 -16.77 8.78 0.63
CA GLU A 71 -16.58 7.94 1.82
C GLU A 71 -15.10 7.85 2.21
N LEU A 72 -14.18 7.75 1.23
CA LEU A 72 -12.74 7.78 1.49
C LEU A 72 -12.34 9.08 2.19
N CYS A 73 -12.82 10.24 1.72
CA CYS A 73 -12.53 11.54 2.33
C CYS A 73 -13.05 11.62 3.78
N GLU A 74 -14.27 11.14 4.03
CA GLU A 74 -14.88 11.11 5.36
C GLU A 74 -14.12 10.20 6.33
N ARG A 75 -13.74 8.99 5.89
CA ARG A 75 -12.94 8.07 6.72
C ARG A 75 -11.55 8.58 7.03
N LEU A 76 -10.92 9.29 6.08
CA LEU A 76 -9.65 9.96 6.33
C LEU A 76 -9.80 11.09 7.35
N ASP A 77 -10.90 11.84 7.33
CA ASP A 77 -11.21 12.86 8.35
C ASP A 77 -11.29 12.24 9.74
N GLU A 78 -12.06 11.16 9.89
CA GLU A 78 -12.24 10.49 11.17
C GLU A 78 -10.91 9.94 11.71
N ARG A 79 -10.14 9.23 10.86
CA ARG A 79 -8.84 8.68 11.26
C ARG A 79 -7.85 9.77 11.67
N PHE A 80 -7.78 10.88 10.95
CA PHE A 80 -6.89 11.98 11.30
C PHE A 80 -7.35 12.77 12.52
N ARG A 81 -8.66 12.87 12.77
CA ARG A 81 -9.22 13.44 14.02
C ARG A 81 -8.83 12.63 15.25
N VAL A 82 -8.89 11.30 15.17
CA VAL A 82 -8.45 10.43 16.28
C VAL A 82 -6.98 10.69 16.63
N LEU A 83 -6.14 10.98 15.63
CA LEU A 83 -4.72 11.24 15.84
C LEU A 83 -4.45 12.65 16.36
N THR A 84 -5.12 13.68 15.83
CA THR A 84 -4.99 15.06 16.35
C THR A 84 -5.66 15.24 17.72
N ALA A 85 -6.64 14.42 18.09
CA ALA A 85 -7.16 14.39 19.46
C ALA A 85 -6.07 14.00 20.48
N SER A 86 -5.03 13.27 20.04
CA SER A 86 -3.86 12.91 20.85
C SER A 86 -2.67 13.88 20.72
N SER A 87 -2.68 14.81 19.76
CA SER A 87 -1.60 15.79 19.53
C SER A 87 -2.14 17.13 18.97
N ARG A 88 -1.84 18.26 19.66
CA ARG A 88 -2.43 19.59 19.37
C ARG A 88 -1.89 20.31 18.12
N ASP A 89 -1.01 19.68 17.34
CA ASP A 89 -0.39 20.28 16.15
C ASP A 89 -0.88 19.62 14.85
N ALA A 90 -0.82 20.35 13.74
CA ALA A 90 -1.02 19.78 12.41
C ALA A 90 -0.13 18.54 12.23
N LEU A 91 -0.71 17.40 11.80
CA LEU A 91 0.00 16.12 11.67
C LEU A 91 1.30 16.30 10.89
N PRO A 92 2.48 16.05 11.49
CA PRO A 92 3.72 15.91 10.77
C PRO A 92 3.56 14.87 9.66
N ARG A 93 4.20 15.09 8.50
CA ARG A 93 4.11 14.18 7.33
C ARG A 93 4.32 12.70 7.69
N GLN A 94 5.21 12.41 8.63
CA GLN A 94 5.47 11.05 9.11
C GLN A 94 4.27 10.44 9.87
N GLN A 95 3.55 11.23 10.67
CA GLN A 95 2.35 10.78 11.38
C GLN A 95 1.20 10.50 10.42
N THR A 96 0.98 11.37 9.43
CA THR A 96 -0.03 11.14 8.36
C THR A 96 0.22 9.84 7.61
N LEU A 97 1.48 9.58 7.24
CA LEU A 97 1.83 8.35 6.52
C LEU A 97 1.67 7.11 7.41
N ARG A 98 2.16 7.17 8.66
CA ARG A 98 2.01 6.07 9.62
C ARG A 98 0.55 5.73 9.86
N ALA A 99 -0.28 6.74 10.11
CA ALA A 99 -1.72 6.62 10.27
C ALA A 99 -2.41 5.92 9.11
N LEU A 100 -2.03 6.24 7.88
CA LEU A 100 -2.57 5.59 6.69
C LEU A 100 -2.14 4.14 6.58
N ILE A 101 -0.90 3.83 6.95
CA ILE A 101 -0.41 2.45 6.95
C ILE A 101 -1.11 1.65 8.06
N ASP A 102 -1.29 2.23 9.25
CA ASP A 102 -2.07 1.63 10.35
C ASP A 102 -3.50 1.32 9.89
N TRP A 103 -4.20 2.31 9.31
CA TRP A 103 -5.53 2.06 8.75
C TRP A 103 -5.51 1.01 7.64
N SER A 104 -4.46 1.01 6.81
CA SER A 104 -4.30 0.02 5.76
C SER A 104 -4.17 -1.39 6.29
N TYR A 105 -3.39 -1.54 7.36
CA TYR A 105 -3.13 -2.78 8.05
C TYR A 105 -4.37 -3.27 8.82
N ASP A 106 -5.11 -2.36 9.46
CA ASP A 106 -6.37 -2.66 10.15
C ASP A 106 -7.42 -3.28 9.23
N LEU A 107 -7.44 -2.90 7.95
CA LEU A 107 -8.37 -3.44 6.96
C LEU A 107 -7.95 -4.81 6.39
N LEU A 108 -6.74 -5.28 6.71
CA LEU A 108 -6.28 -6.59 6.26
C LEU A 108 -6.89 -7.71 7.10
N GLY A 109 -7.23 -8.81 6.43
CA GLY A 109 -7.56 -10.07 7.10
C GLY A 109 -6.32 -10.68 7.78
N GLU A 110 -6.53 -11.67 8.65
CA GLU A 110 -5.43 -12.28 9.42
C GLU A 110 -4.32 -12.88 8.55
N ARG A 111 -4.69 -13.55 7.46
CA ARG A 111 -3.75 -14.14 6.49
C ARG A 111 -2.96 -13.09 5.72
N GLU A 112 -3.55 -11.92 5.47
CA GLU A 112 -2.91 -10.80 4.80
C GLU A 112 -1.91 -10.11 5.75
N ARG A 113 -2.32 -9.86 6.99
CA ARG A 113 -1.43 -9.35 8.05
C ARG A 113 -0.26 -10.32 8.28
N ALA A 114 -0.60 -11.61 8.38
CA ALA A 114 0.16 -12.79 7.98
C ALA A 114 1.38 -12.54 7.10
N LEU A 115 1.07 -12.56 5.81
CA LEU A 115 2.03 -12.52 4.75
C LEU A 115 2.77 -11.17 4.73
N PHE A 116 2.06 -10.06 4.90
CA PHE A 116 2.62 -8.71 4.83
C PHE A 116 3.77 -8.51 5.83
N ARG A 117 3.60 -8.86 7.10
CA ARG A 117 4.68 -8.74 8.10
C ARG A 117 5.84 -9.68 7.81
N ARG A 118 5.56 -10.93 7.39
CA ARG A 118 6.58 -11.93 7.07
C ARG A 118 7.46 -11.53 5.89
N LEU A 119 6.86 -10.94 4.85
CA LEU A 119 7.59 -10.47 3.66
C LEU A 119 8.51 -9.27 3.95
N SER A 120 8.32 -8.55 5.07
CA SER A 120 9.23 -7.47 5.49
C SER A 120 10.68 -7.92 5.75
N ILE A 121 10.92 -9.23 5.86
CA ILE A 121 12.25 -9.83 5.97
C ILE A 121 13.12 -9.62 4.72
N PHE A 122 12.49 -9.34 3.57
CA PHE A 122 13.19 -8.96 2.35
C PHE A 122 13.54 -7.48 2.40
N ALA A 123 14.83 -7.16 2.36
CA ALA A 123 15.32 -5.78 2.32
C ALA A 123 15.14 -5.12 0.94
N GLY A 124 14.96 -5.93 -0.10
CA GLY A 124 14.77 -5.50 -1.49
C GLY A 124 13.63 -6.28 -2.15
N ASP A 125 13.75 -6.50 -3.44
CA ASP A 125 12.79 -7.29 -4.19
C ASP A 125 12.87 -8.80 -3.86
N PHE A 126 11.81 -9.52 -4.19
CA PHE A 126 11.69 -10.96 -4.03
C PHE A 126 10.82 -11.57 -5.14
N THR A 127 10.94 -12.88 -5.35
CA THR A 127 10.11 -13.61 -6.32
C THR A 127 8.90 -14.23 -5.62
N LEU A 128 7.97 -14.79 -6.40
CA LEU A 128 6.85 -15.57 -5.87
C LEU A 128 7.36 -16.77 -5.05
N GLU A 129 8.41 -17.47 -5.49
CA GLU A 129 9.01 -18.59 -4.75
C GLU A 129 9.59 -18.13 -3.41
N GLY A 130 10.19 -16.93 -3.39
CA GLY A 130 10.66 -16.30 -2.15
C GLY A 130 9.50 -16.01 -1.20
N ALA A 131 8.39 -15.47 -1.73
CA ALA A 131 7.19 -15.21 -0.96
C ALA A 131 6.58 -16.49 -0.38
N ILE A 132 6.46 -17.55 -1.20
CA ILE A 132 5.98 -18.87 -0.79
C ILE A 132 6.87 -19.45 0.32
N CYS A 133 8.19 -19.41 0.15
CA CYS A 133 9.13 -20.00 1.12
C CYS A 133 9.06 -19.33 2.50
N VAL A 134 8.86 -18.01 2.54
CA VAL A 134 8.79 -17.24 3.79
C VAL A 134 7.38 -17.21 4.38
N GLY A 135 6.37 -17.11 3.51
CA GLY A 135 4.97 -16.84 3.84
C GLY A 135 4.16 -18.07 4.20
N SER A 136 4.49 -19.23 3.64
CA SER A 136 3.71 -20.46 3.86
C SER A 136 3.84 -20.96 5.30
N ASP A 137 2.75 -21.50 5.83
CA ASP A 137 2.69 -22.22 7.11
C ASP A 137 1.60 -23.30 7.08
N ALA A 138 1.23 -23.83 8.25
CA ALA A 138 0.20 -24.87 8.36
C ALA A 138 -1.21 -24.42 7.94
N HIS A 139 -1.45 -23.11 7.83
CA HIS A 139 -2.76 -22.51 7.56
C HIS A 139 -2.79 -21.69 6.26
N LEU A 140 -1.62 -21.50 5.63
CA LEU A 140 -1.46 -20.82 4.36
C LEU A 140 -0.52 -21.62 3.47
N ASP A 141 -1.09 -22.37 2.53
CA ASP A 141 -0.36 -23.15 1.54
C ASP A 141 0.14 -22.27 0.39
N GLN A 142 0.80 -22.89 -0.60
CA GLN A 142 1.43 -22.15 -1.69
C GLN A 142 0.42 -21.34 -2.52
N LEU A 143 -0.73 -21.93 -2.82
CA LEU A 143 -1.80 -21.26 -3.57
C LEU A 143 -2.40 -20.12 -2.74
N GLY A 144 -2.64 -20.34 -1.45
CA GLY A 144 -3.08 -19.29 -0.54
C GLY A 144 -2.07 -18.14 -0.42
N VAL A 145 -0.77 -18.40 -0.42
CA VAL A 145 0.24 -17.32 -0.45
C VAL A 145 0.12 -16.49 -1.74
N PHE A 146 -0.12 -17.13 -2.88
CA PHE A 146 -0.31 -16.43 -4.15
C PHE A 146 -1.54 -15.52 -4.11
N ASP A 147 -2.70 -16.04 -3.67
CA ASP A 147 -3.95 -15.26 -3.59
C ASP A 147 -3.82 -14.07 -2.62
N VAL A 148 -3.19 -14.29 -1.46
CA VAL A 148 -2.96 -13.25 -0.47
C VAL A 148 -1.95 -12.21 -1.00
N LEU A 149 -0.90 -12.64 -1.71
CA LEU A 149 0.06 -11.73 -2.33
C LEU A 149 -0.60 -10.85 -3.39
N ALA A 150 -1.46 -11.43 -4.24
CA ALA A 150 -2.25 -10.69 -5.22
C ALA A 150 -3.13 -9.63 -4.54
N SER A 151 -3.84 -10.01 -3.46
CA SER A 151 -4.66 -9.05 -2.72
C SER A 151 -3.84 -7.91 -2.09
N LEU A 152 -2.63 -8.20 -1.58
CA LEU A 152 -1.72 -7.17 -1.06
C LEU A 152 -1.21 -6.22 -2.16
N VAL A 153 -1.05 -6.71 -3.39
CA VAL A 153 -0.73 -5.90 -4.58
C VAL A 153 -1.90 -5.00 -4.95
N ASP A 154 -3.12 -5.54 -5.00
CA ASP A 154 -4.34 -4.76 -5.29
C ASP A 154 -4.55 -3.64 -4.26
N LYS A 155 -4.15 -3.88 -3.01
CA LYS A 155 -4.19 -2.91 -1.91
C LYS A 155 -2.99 -1.96 -1.87
N SER A 156 -2.09 -2.04 -2.86
CA SER A 156 -0.88 -1.21 -2.99
C SER A 156 0.08 -1.28 -1.77
N LEU A 157 0.05 -2.37 -1.02
CA LEU A 157 0.99 -2.62 0.09
C LEU A 157 2.28 -3.30 -0.39
N ILE A 158 2.17 -4.01 -1.52
CA ILE A 158 3.27 -4.64 -2.24
C ILE A 158 3.20 -4.16 -3.69
N LEU A 159 4.35 -3.87 -4.28
CA LEU A 159 4.46 -3.58 -5.71
C LEU A 159 4.86 -4.84 -6.46
N ALA A 160 4.23 -5.08 -7.61
CA ALA A 160 4.63 -6.09 -8.58
C ALA A 160 5.21 -5.42 -9.82
N GLN A 161 6.43 -5.79 -10.20
CA GLN A 161 7.14 -5.24 -11.34
C GLN A 161 7.54 -6.37 -12.30
N PRO A 162 7.07 -6.36 -13.55
CA PRO A 162 7.56 -7.27 -14.59
C PRO A 162 9.04 -7.02 -14.87
N VAL A 163 9.83 -8.09 -14.94
CA VAL A 163 11.26 -8.09 -15.28
C VAL A 163 11.51 -9.28 -16.22
N GLY A 164 11.55 -9.00 -17.53
CA GLY A 164 11.53 -10.04 -18.56
C GLY A 164 10.24 -10.86 -18.45
N ASP A 165 10.38 -12.19 -18.46
CA ASP A 165 9.26 -13.12 -18.31
C ASP A 165 8.86 -13.41 -16.84
N ALA A 166 9.47 -12.70 -15.88
CA ALA A 166 9.24 -12.90 -14.45
C ALA A 166 8.62 -11.66 -13.79
N VAL A 167 8.08 -11.84 -12.57
CA VAL A 167 7.58 -10.75 -11.74
C VAL A 167 8.43 -10.64 -10.47
N ARG A 168 8.87 -9.41 -10.17
CA ARG A 168 9.53 -9.05 -8.92
C ARG A 168 8.58 -8.29 -8.03
N TYR A 169 8.50 -8.72 -6.77
CA TYR A 169 7.69 -8.08 -5.75
C TYR A 169 8.57 -7.28 -4.83
N ARG A 170 8.08 -6.12 -4.34
CA ARG A 170 8.79 -5.35 -3.32
C ARG A 170 7.82 -4.65 -2.38
N LEU A 171 8.21 -4.53 -1.11
CA LEU A 171 7.59 -3.58 -0.21
C LEU A 171 8.23 -2.20 -0.43
N LEU A 172 7.41 -1.16 -0.42
CA LEU A 172 7.90 0.22 -0.32
C LEU A 172 8.58 0.43 1.04
N GLU A 173 9.56 1.32 1.10
CA GLU A 173 10.40 1.43 2.31
C GLU A 173 9.57 1.71 3.57
N SER A 174 8.62 2.64 3.52
CA SER A 174 7.78 2.96 4.67
C SER A 174 6.85 1.81 5.06
N THR A 175 6.26 1.10 4.10
CA THR A 175 5.41 -0.08 4.40
C THR A 175 6.24 -1.24 4.91
N ARG A 176 7.48 -1.41 4.43
CA ARG A 176 8.43 -2.41 4.91
C ARG A 176 8.87 -2.16 6.34
N LEU A 177 9.20 -0.92 6.70
CA LEU A 177 9.57 -0.55 8.07
C LEU A 177 8.42 -0.84 9.03
N TYR A 178 7.21 -0.42 8.67
CA TYR A 178 6.01 -0.76 9.42
C TYR A 178 5.82 -2.26 9.59
N ALA A 179 5.84 -3.01 8.48
CA ALA A 179 5.65 -4.45 8.47
C ALA A 179 6.71 -5.19 9.31
N ARG A 180 7.93 -4.63 9.39
CA ARG A 180 9.01 -5.16 10.21
C ARG A 180 8.76 -4.96 11.71
N GLU A 181 8.21 -3.82 12.11
CA GLU A 181 7.77 -3.64 13.51
C GLU A 181 6.69 -4.66 13.88
N GLN A 182 5.73 -4.90 12.98
CA GLN A 182 4.69 -5.92 13.19
C GLN A 182 5.27 -7.35 13.22
N LEU A 183 6.31 -7.64 12.42
CA LEU A 183 7.02 -8.91 12.45
C LEU A 183 7.71 -9.16 13.78
N ASP A 184 8.32 -8.11 14.34
CA ASP A 184 9.02 -8.16 15.62
C ASP A 184 8.04 -8.34 16.77
N ALA A 185 6.94 -7.57 16.76
CA ALA A 185 5.86 -7.69 17.73
C ALA A 185 5.22 -9.10 17.72
N ALA A 186 5.17 -9.75 16.55
CA ALA A 186 4.68 -11.12 16.41
C ALA A 186 5.72 -12.20 16.79
N GLY A 187 6.98 -11.83 17.07
CA GLY A 187 8.05 -12.78 17.42
C GLY A 187 8.47 -13.72 16.28
N GLU A 188 8.13 -13.39 15.02
CA GLU A 188 8.32 -14.29 13.87
C GLU A 188 9.65 -14.04 13.12
N ARG A 189 10.44 -13.04 13.53
CA ARG A 189 11.65 -12.60 12.82
C ARG A 189 12.62 -13.75 12.52
N ASP A 190 12.97 -14.55 13.53
CA ASP A 190 14.00 -15.59 13.40
C ASP A 190 13.54 -16.74 12.50
N ALA A 191 12.26 -17.11 12.58
CA ALA A 191 11.65 -18.09 11.71
C ALA A 191 11.66 -17.61 10.26
N CYS A 192 11.26 -16.36 10.00
CA CYS A 192 11.30 -15.76 8.67
C CYS A 192 12.73 -15.64 8.13
N ALA A 193 13.69 -15.25 8.96
CA ALA A 193 15.11 -15.18 8.58
C ALA A 193 15.64 -16.55 8.15
N SER A 194 15.34 -17.60 8.91
CA SER A 194 15.72 -18.98 8.61
C SER A 194 15.10 -19.46 7.28
N ARG A 195 13.82 -19.17 7.04
CA ARG A 195 13.15 -19.47 5.77
C ARG A 195 13.79 -18.74 4.59
N ARG A 196 14.05 -17.44 4.72
CA ARG A 196 14.73 -16.64 3.69
C ARG A 196 16.12 -17.19 3.36
N LEU A 197 16.89 -17.61 4.36
CA LEU A 197 18.20 -18.22 4.13
C LEU A 197 18.10 -19.54 3.34
N ARG A 198 17.10 -20.38 3.62
CA ARG A 198 16.85 -21.59 2.82
C ARG A 198 16.51 -21.27 1.37
N TYR A 199 15.65 -20.28 1.14
CA TYR A 199 15.35 -19.78 -0.20
C TYR A 199 16.60 -19.32 -0.93
N LEU A 200 17.40 -18.42 -0.35
CA LEU A 200 18.61 -17.89 -0.98
C LEU A 200 19.63 -18.99 -1.33
N ARG A 201 19.73 -20.04 -0.50
CA ARG A 201 20.58 -21.21 -0.80
C ARG A 201 20.07 -22.02 -1.98
N ALA A 202 18.74 -22.19 -2.11
CA ALA A 202 18.13 -22.87 -3.24
C ALA A 202 18.29 -22.07 -4.54
N SER A 203 18.03 -20.75 -4.51
CA SER A 203 18.11 -19.88 -5.69
C SER A 203 19.53 -19.74 -6.24
N LYS A 204 20.55 -19.69 -5.37
CA LYS A 204 21.96 -19.66 -5.82
C LYS A 204 22.40 -20.93 -6.53
N ARG A 205 21.86 -22.10 -6.15
CA ARG A 205 22.19 -23.38 -6.82
C ARG A 205 21.62 -23.46 -8.24
N VAL A 206 20.44 -22.89 -8.48
CA VAL A 206 19.83 -22.85 -9.82
C VAL A 206 20.62 -21.92 -10.74
N SER A 207 21.07 -20.76 -10.25
CA SER A 207 21.83 -19.80 -11.07
C SER A 207 23.26 -20.25 -11.44
N LEU A 208 23.83 -21.21 -10.70
CA LEU A 208 25.17 -21.79 -10.96
C LEU A 208 25.11 -23.04 -11.86
N ALA A 209 23.92 -23.60 -12.11
CA ALA A 209 23.72 -24.77 -12.96
C ALA A 209 23.34 -24.41 -14.41
N THR A 210 23.25 -23.11 -14.72
CA THR A 210 22.87 -22.57 -16.04
C THR A 210 24.00 -21.73 -16.66
N THR A 211 25.24 -21.90 -16.19
CA THR A 211 26.47 -21.36 -16.81
C THR A 211 27.40 -22.52 -17.12
#